data_AF-A0A9W8J6B7-F1
#
_entry.id   AF-A0A9W8J6B7-F1
#
_cell.length_a   1.000
_cell.length_b   1.000
_cell.length_c   1.000
_cell.angle_alpha   90.00
_cell.angle_beta   90.00
_cell.angle_gamma   90.00
#
_symmetry.space_group_name_H-M   'P 1'
#
loop_
_entity.id
_entity.type
_entity.pdbx_description
1 polymer ?
#
loop_
_entity_poly.entity_id
_entity_poly.type
_entity_poly.pdbx_seq_one_letter_code
_entity_poly.pdbx_strand_id
1 'polypeptide(L)'
;MRLARKQEKEKKGATSSSSSATKSTTASSSRSRNPTSKDIKRLFLRAVNDLYREGSIVIWDCPAYPCNDAAFADTSFLWKPMTTHASGILSLSYASSCADTTAASSILGHSTSRSRSTSGAALPPTVPEDGDGDLSDPDPNEDVYVSVKPSFLADRLEEIIPIVQNVERRGQRGSQAKRGLYRGASSQGLLQYLKGDDRWTFVHVDSVEAALKYLEEDGRAWMTPNGQWQLTV
;
A
#
# COMPACT_ATOMS: atom_id res chain seq x y z
N MET A 1 36.33 49.42 -25.13
CA MET A 1 36.92 48.14 -24.65
C MET A 1 35.80 47.10 -24.51
N ARG A 2 35.87 46.05 -25.35
CA ARG A 2 35.30 44.69 -25.21
C ARG A 2 33.78 44.52 -25.05
N LEU A 3 33.10 44.53 -26.19
CA LEU A 3 31.89 43.74 -26.48
C LEU A 3 32.28 42.56 -27.42
N ALA A 4 31.47 41.50 -27.41
CA ALA A 4 31.46 40.34 -28.33
C ALA A 4 32.40 39.15 -28.05
N ARG A 5 31.85 38.08 -27.44
CA ARG A 5 32.18 36.67 -27.75
C ARG A 5 31.32 35.71 -26.92
N LYS A 6 30.26 35.15 -27.52
CA LYS A 6 29.74 33.80 -27.23
C LYS A 6 28.43 33.63 -27.98
N GLN A 7 28.40 32.78 -29.00
CA GLN A 7 27.38 31.75 -29.26
C GLN A 7 27.85 30.95 -30.49
N GLU A 8 28.60 29.87 -30.25
CA GLU A 8 28.87 28.81 -31.22
C GLU A 8 29.06 27.52 -30.44
N LYS A 9 28.03 26.65 -30.43
CA LYS A 9 28.14 25.18 -30.29
C LYS A 9 26.75 24.54 -30.29
N GLU A 10 26.05 24.65 -31.41
CA GLU A 10 25.15 23.58 -31.86
C GLU A 10 25.96 22.68 -32.80
N LYS A 11 26.21 21.43 -32.39
CA LYS A 11 26.46 20.27 -33.25
C LYS A 11 26.91 19.07 -32.42
N LYS A 12 26.34 17.91 -32.79
CA LYS A 12 26.76 16.52 -32.50
C LYS A 12 25.95 15.81 -31.42
N GLY A 13 24.93 15.10 -31.90
CA GLY A 13 24.26 14.02 -31.19
C GLY A 13 23.43 13.12 -32.10
N ALA A 14 23.84 12.96 -33.37
CA ALA A 14 23.29 11.94 -34.27
C ALA A 14 24.40 10.93 -34.55
N THR A 15 24.38 9.80 -33.84
CA THR A 15 25.22 8.65 -34.17
C THR A 15 24.42 7.37 -33.95
N SER A 16 24.18 6.73 -35.08
CA SER A 16 23.73 5.37 -35.36
C SER A 16 24.26 4.27 -34.43
N SER A 17 23.39 3.30 -34.12
CA SER A 17 23.72 1.87 -34.03
C SER A 17 22.38 1.10 -33.94
N SER A 18 21.97 0.38 -34.98
CA SER A 18 22.37 -0.98 -35.37
C SER A 18 21.28 -1.99 -34.97
N SER A 19 20.61 -2.51 -36.01
CA SER A 19 20.14 -3.90 -36.13
C SER A 19 19.99 -4.71 -34.84
N SER A 20 18.76 -4.92 -34.39
CA SER A 20 18.45 -6.13 -33.62
C SER A 20 17.30 -6.86 -34.31
N ALA A 21 17.59 -8.12 -34.60
CA ALA A 21 16.75 -9.04 -35.34
C ALA A 21 15.36 -9.16 -34.72
N THR A 22 14.35 -9.02 -35.56
CA THR A 22 12.99 -9.52 -35.33
C THR A 22 13.05 -11.04 -35.19
N LYS A 23 13.35 -11.52 -33.97
CA LYS A 23 13.04 -12.89 -33.56
C LYS A 23 11.52 -12.98 -33.46
N SER A 24 10.93 -13.62 -34.45
CA SER A 24 9.57 -14.14 -34.40
C SER A 24 9.39 -14.96 -33.12
N THR A 25 8.72 -14.37 -32.14
CA THR A 25 8.17 -15.09 -31.00
C THR A 25 7.08 -16.00 -31.54
N THR A 26 7.43 -17.25 -31.81
CA THR A 26 6.50 -18.35 -31.99
C THR A 26 5.55 -18.32 -30.79
N ALA A 27 4.31 -17.93 -31.04
CA ALA A 27 3.23 -17.94 -30.06
C ALA A 27 2.95 -19.40 -29.69
N SER A 28 3.76 -19.96 -28.80
CA SER A 28 3.46 -21.22 -28.16
C SER A 28 2.16 -21.01 -27.39
N SER A 29 1.08 -21.62 -27.86
CA SER A 29 -0.22 -21.56 -27.20
C SER A 29 -0.02 -22.02 -25.76
N SER A 30 -0.01 -21.07 -24.83
CA SER A 30 0.16 -21.36 -23.41
C SER A 30 -1.10 -22.08 -22.97
N ARG A 31 -1.07 -23.42 -22.96
CA ARG A 31 -2.04 -24.21 -22.20
C ARG A 31 -2.07 -23.60 -20.81
N SER A 32 -3.25 -23.17 -20.37
CA SER A 32 -3.47 -22.52 -19.07
C SER A 32 -3.06 -23.49 -17.97
N ARG A 33 -1.78 -23.40 -17.56
CA ARG A 33 -1.31 -24.10 -16.37
C ARG A 33 -1.86 -23.35 -15.18
N ASN A 34 -2.42 -24.09 -14.23
CA ASN A 34 -2.79 -23.54 -12.94
C ASN A 34 -1.54 -22.89 -12.31
N PRO A 35 -1.66 -21.69 -11.73
CA PRO A 35 -0.51 -20.97 -11.17
C PRO A 35 0.08 -21.79 -10.01
N THR A 36 1.40 -21.94 -10.00
CA THR A 36 2.08 -22.58 -8.87
C THR A 36 2.13 -21.62 -7.68
N SER A 37 2.32 -22.14 -6.45
CA SER A 37 2.49 -21.29 -5.25
C SER A 37 3.64 -20.27 -5.42
N LYS A 38 4.70 -20.65 -6.13
CA LYS A 38 5.82 -19.77 -6.49
C LYS A 38 5.38 -18.63 -7.42
N ASP A 39 4.50 -18.90 -8.37
CA ASP A 39 3.97 -17.88 -9.27
C ASP A 39 3.08 -16.88 -8.53
N ILE A 40 2.22 -17.38 -7.63
CA ILE A 40 1.36 -16.56 -6.78
C ILE A 40 2.21 -15.66 -5.87
N LYS A 41 3.21 -16.22 -5.19
CA LYS A 41 4.13 -15.43 -4.34
C LYS A 41 4.86 -14.35 -5.13
N ARG A 42 5.33 -14.67 -6.35
CA ARG A 42 5.98 -13.68 -7.23
C ARG A 42 5.01 -12.57 -7.64
N LEU A 43 3.76 -12.92 -7.94
CA LEU A 43 2.74 -11.94 -8.29
C LEU A 43 2.43 -11.00 -7.11
N PHE A 44 2.27 -11.56 -5.91
CA PHE A 44 2.03 -10.79 -4.69
C PHE A 44 3.17 -9.81 -4.39
N LEU A 45 4.42 -10.31 -4.38
CA LEU A 45 5.59 -9.46 -4.15
C LEU A 45 5.72 -8.36 -5.20
N ARG A 46 5.35 -8.65 -6.45
CA ARG A 46 5.33 -7.63 -7.50
C ARG A 46 4.28 -6.57 -7.20
N ALA A 47 3.06 -6.95 -6.86
CA ALA A 47 1.98 -6.02 -6.54
C ALA A 47 2.35 -5.10 -5.36
N VAL A 48 2.95 -5.64 -4.30
CA VAL A 48 3.43 -4.84 -3.15
C VAL A 48 4.50 -3.84 -3.58
N ASN A 49 5.47 -4.27 -4.39
CA ASN A 49 6.51 -3.37 -4.91
C ASN A 49 5.94 -2.26 -5.81
N ASP A 50 4.95 -2.59 -6.64
CA ASP A 50 4.29 -1.63 -7.52
C ASP A 50 3.52 -0.60 -6.68
N LEU A 51 2.72 -1.04 -5.68
CA LEU A 51 2.02 -0.15 -4.75
C LEU A 51 2.96 0.76 -3.94
N TYR A 52 4.11 0.23 -3.50
CA TYR A 52 5.10 1.01 -2.76
C TYR A 52 5.75 2.09 -3.66
N ARG A 53 6.11 1.74 -4.90
CA ARG A 53 6.68 2.68 -5.87
C ARG A 53 5.72 3.76 -6.32
N GLU A 54 4.42 3.44 -6.37
CA GLU A 54 3.34 4.39 -6.62
C GLU A 54 3.08 5.32 -5.42
N GLY A 55 3.65 5.04 -4.24
CA GLY A 55 3.40 5.80 -3.02
C GLY A 55 2.01 5.54 -2.42
N SER A 56 1.35 4.45 -2.82
CA SER A 56 0.03 4.05 -2.30
C SER A 56 0.11 3.38 -0.93
N ILE A 57 1.28 2.80 -0.59
CA ILE A 57 1.59 2.23 0.71
C ILE A 57 2.96 2.72 1.20
N VAL A 58 3.15 2.75 2.51
CA VAL A 58 4.46 2.92 3.15
C VAL A 58 4.79 1.70 4.00
N ILE A 59 6.08 1.36 4.08
CA ILE A 59 6.59 0.30 4.95
C ILE A 59 6.96 0.95 6.27
N TRP A 60 6.42 0.45 7.36
CA TRP A 60 6.53 1.08 8.67
C TRP A 60 7.15 0.15 9.71
N ASP A 61 8.31 0.56 10.24
CA ASP A 61 9.12 -0.24 11.18
C ASP A 61 8.64 -0.17 12.65
N CYS A 62 7.35 0.13 12.91
CA CYS A 62 6.91 0.12 14.32
C CYS A 62 6.80 -1.32 14.83
N PRO A 63 7.11 -1.57 16.13
CA PRO A 63 6.66 -2.78 16.79
C PRO A 63 5.14 -2.86 16.59
N ALA A 64 4.64 -4.05 16.24
CA ALA A 64 3.22 -4.28 15.96
C ALA A 64 2.37 -3.71 17.11
N TYR A 65 1.92 -2.46 16.98
CA TYR A 65 1.06 -1.85 17.98
C TYR A 65 -0.26 -2.61 17.89
N PRO A 66 -0.86 -3.01 19.02
CA PRO A 66 -2.23 -3.50 19.00
C PRO A 66 -3.08 -2.42 18.33
N CYS A 67 -3.63 -2.77 17.16
CA CYS A 67 -4.40 -1.87 16.34
C CYS A 67 -5.72 -1.60 17.08
N ASN A 68 -5.72 -0.60 17.96
CA ASN A 68 -6.90 -0.23 18.76
C ASN A 68 -8.05 0.33 17.92
N ASP A 69 -7.81 0.55 16.62
CA ASP A 69 -8.76 1.15 15.69
C ASP A 69 -9.56 0.11 14.88
N ALA A 70 -9.38 -1.19 15.15
CA ALA A 70 -10.25 -2.24 14.61
C ALA A 70 -11.59 -2.38 15.37
N ALA A 71 -12.04 -1.31 16.02
CA ALA A 71 -13.38 -1.26 16.56
C ALA A 71 -14.38 -1.15 15.38
N PHE A 72 -15.02 -2.28 15.03
CA PHE A 72 -16.29 -2.37 14.28
C PHE A 72 -16.28 -2.37 12.74
N ALA A 73 -15.22 -2.83 12.07
CA ALA A 73 -15.39 -3.33 10.71
C ALA A 73 -15.46 -4.87 10.74
N ASP A 74 -16.67 -5.43 10.66
CA ASP A 74 -16.93 -6.87 10.47
C ASP A 74 -16.32 -7.34 9.13
N THR A 75 -15.00 -7.57 9.14
CA THR A 75 -14.23 -8.08 7.99
C THR A 75 -14.30 -9.61 7.88
N SER A 76 -15.07 -10.26 8.77
CA SER A 76 -15.35 -11.70 8.81
C SER A 76 -16.04 -12.24 7.54
N PHE A 77 -16.41 -11.38 6.60
CA PHE A 77 -17.01 -11.75 5.32
C PHE A 77 -16.08 -11.60 4.10
N LEU A 78 -14.90 -10.98 4.22
CA LEU A 78 -14.09 -10.61 3.04
C LEU A 78 -13.20 -11.74 2.51
N TRP A 79 -12.86 -12.72 3.33
CA TRP A 79 -11.97 -13.82 2.93
C TRP A 79 -12.68 -15.18 2.90
N LYS A 80 -14.01 -15.23 3.11
CA LYS A 80 -14.77 -16.46 2.85
C LYS A 80 -14.56 -16.84 1.38
N PRO A 81 -13.95 -18.00 1.08
CA PRO A 81 -13.81 -18.45 -0.30
C PRO A 81 -15.21 -18.59 -0.88
N MET A 82 -15.56 -17.72 -1.84
CA MET A 82 -16.69 -17.94 -2.73
C MET A 82 -16.33 -19.12 -3.65
N THR A 83 -16.35 -20.34 -3.10
CA THR A 83 -16.54 -21.56 -3.88
C THR A 83 -18.02 -21.65 -4.23
N THR A 84 -18.48 -20.72 -5.07
CA THR A 84 -19.83 -20.74 -5.62
C THR A 84 -19.92 -21.89 -6.62
N HIS A 85 -20.29 -23.08 -6.14
CA HIS A 85 -21.00 -24.02 -6.98
C HIS A 85 -22.32 -23.34 -7.37
N ALA A 86 -22.42 -22.98 -8.64
CA ALA A 86 -23.66 -22.54 -9.24
C ALA A 86 -24.72 -23.63 -9.06
N SER A 87 -25.71 -23.38 -8.19
CA SER A 87 -27.13 -23.67 -8.40
C SER A 87 -27.94 -23.26 -7.17
N GLY A 88 -28.87 -22.32 -7.36
CA GLY A 88 -30.18 -22.43 -6.72
C GLY A 88 -30.54 -21.47 -5.59
N ILE A 89 -31.12 -20.35 -5.99
CA ILE A 89 -32.32 -19.71 -5.41
C ILE A 89 -32.17 -18.89 -4.10
N LEU A 90 -32.73 -17.69 -4.21
CA LEU A 90 -32.96 -16.64 -3.22
C LEU A 90 -33.52 -17.14 -1.88
N SER A 91 -32.99 -16.63 -0.77
CA SER A 91 -33.80 -16.39 0.43
C SER A 91 -33.19 -15.27 1.28
N LEU A 92 -33.84 -14.10 1.27
CA LEU A 92 -33.72 -13.13 2.36
C LEU A 92 -34.44 -13.72 3.58
N SER A 93 -33.76 -13.81 4.72
CA SER A 93 -34.45 -13.82 6.02
C SER A 93 -33.61 -13.16 7.10
N TYR A 94 -34.23 -12.13 7.64
CA TYR A 94 -33.91 -11.37 8.83
C TYR A 94 -34.19 -12.21 10.10
N ALA A 95 -33.50 -11.85 11.19
CA ALA A 95 -33.76 -12.17 12.61
C ALA A 95 -33.25 -13.50 13.21
N SER A 96 -32.40 -13.31 14.23
CA SER A 96 -32.58 -13.76 15.63
C SER A 96 -32.13 -15.17 16.08
N SER A 97 -31.25 -15.10 17.10
CA SER A 97 -31.18 -15.92 18.33
C SER A 97 -30.59 -17.34 18.33
N CYS A 98 -30.07 -17.61 19.53
CA CYS A 98 -29.32 -18.69 20.14
C CYS A 98 -29.65 -20.17 19.85
N ALA A 99 -28.61 -20.98 20.10
CA ALA A 99 -28.56 -22.35 20.61
C ALA A 99 -28.29 -23.50 19.62
N ASP A 100 -27.15 -24.15 19.88
CA ASP A 100 -26.90 -25.59 20.00
C ASP A 100 -27.22 -26.59 18.85
N THR A 101 -26.10 -27.19 18.40
CA THR A 101 -25.84 -28.63 18.16
C THR A 101 -26.31 -29.32 16.88
N THR A 102 -25.42 -30.19 16.41
CA THR A 102 -25.56 -31.44 15.62
C THR A 102 -25.40 -31.40 14.09
N ALA A 103 -24.20 -31.81 13.68
CA ALA A 103 -23.85 -32.79 12.65
C ALA A 103 -24.77 -32.99 11.43
N ALA A 104 -24.22 -32.73 10.24
CA ALA A 104 -24.39 -33.60 9.07
C ALA A 104 -23.25 -33.40 8.05
N SER A 105 -22.69 -34.53 7.65
CA SER A 105 -21.57 -34.76 6.73
C SER A 105 -21.92 -34.61 5.24
N SER A 106 -20.92 -34.24 4.41
CA SER A 106 -20.68 -34.79 3.05
C SER A 106 -19.41 -34.14 2.45
N ILE A 107 -18.25 -34.81 2.46
CA ILE A 107 -17.70 -35.78 1.49
C ILE A 107 -17.29 -35.15 0.14
N LEU A 108 -16.04 -35.45 -0.26
CA LEU A 108 -15.26 -35.21 -1.51
C LEU A 108 -14.10 -34.21 -1.29
N GLY A 109 -12.83 -34.57 -1.05
CA GLY A 109 -12.10 -35.82 -1.26
C GLY A 109 -11.27 -35.79 -2.55
N HIS A 110 -10.07 -35.18 -2.55
CA HIS A 110 -8.99 -35.53 -3.49
C HIS A 110 -7.61 -35.33 -2.83
N SER A 111 -6.95 -36.43 -2.47
CA SER A 111 -5.52 -36.48 -2.18
C SER A 111 -4.80 -37.23 -3.29
N THR A 112 -3.61 -36.78 -3.66
CA THR A 112 -2.57 -37.67 -4.17
C THR A 112 -1.28 -37.37 -3.43
N SER A 113 -0.79 -38.34 -2.66
CA SER A 113 0.60 -38.80 -2.75
C SER A 113 0.79 -40.09 -1.97
N ARG A 114 1.39 -41.05 -2.68
CA ARG A 114 1.83 -42.37 -2.24
C ARG A 114 2.86 -42.27 -1.12
N SER A 115 2.79 -43.19 -0.16
CA SER A 115 3.96 -43.87 0.40
C SER A 115 3.58 -45.21 1.02
N ARG A 116 4.57 -46.09 1.08
CA ARG A 116 4.47 -47.55 0.96
C ARG A 116 4.75 -48.24 2.30
N SER A 117 3.79 -49.08 2.70
CA SER A 117 3.90 -50.34 3.47
C SER A 117 4.61 -50.38 4.83
N THR A 118 3.86 -50.74 5.87
CA THR A 118 4.18 -51.89 6.76
C THR A 118 2.90 -52.34 7.47
N SER A 119 2.71 -53.66 7.52
CA SER A 119 1.51 -54.37 7.97
C SER A 119 1.49 -54.58 9.48
N GLY A 120 0.38 -54.22 10.13
CA GLY A 120 0.05 -54.57 11.51
C GLY A 120 -1.35 -54.09 11.84
N ALA A 121 -2.27 -55.03 12.10
CA ALA A 121 -3.66 -54.77 12.39
C ALA A 121 -3.82 -54.00 13.71
N ALA A 122 -4.36 -52.77 13.63
CA ALA A 122 -4.88 -52.02 14.77
C ALA A 122 -5.93 -51.02 14.23
N LEU A 123 -6.90 -50.72 15.10
CA LEU A 123 -8.10 -49.91 14.87
C LEU A 123 -7.86 -48.64 14.02
N PRO A 124 -8.85 -48.20 13.22
CA PRO A 124 -8.73 -46.95 12.46
C PRO A 124 -8.45 -45.81 13.44
N PRO A 125 -7.37 -45.02 13.25
CA PRO A 125 -7.11 -43.86 14.08
C PRO A 125 -8.26 -42.88 13.87
N THR A 126 -9.01 -42.60 14.93
CA THR A 126 -9.83 -41.40 15.06
C THR A 126 -8.89 -40.22 14.85
N VAL A 127 -8.88 -39.66 13.64
CA VAL A 127 -8.19 -38.41 13.34
C VAL A 127 -8.94 -37.35 14.17
N PRO A 128 -8.32 -36.71 15.17
CA PRO A 128 -8.96 -35.58 15.84
C PRO A 128 -9.23 -34.52 14.78
N GLU A 129 -10.52 -34.27 14.52
CA GLU A 129 -10.99 -33.16 13.70
C GLU A 129 -10.47 -31.85 14.30
N ASP A 130 -10.01 -31.00 13.39
CA ASP A 130 -10.02 -29.55 13.51
C ASP A 130 -9.32 -28.98 14.74
N GLY A 131 -8.00 -29.22 14.79
CA GLY A 131 -7.13 -28.23 15.38
C GLY A 131 -7.26 -26.96 14.54
N ASP A 132 -8.06 -26.01 15.02
CA ASP A 132 -7.98 -24.61 14.63
C ASP A 132 -6.49 -24.28 14.54
N GLY A 133 -5.97 -24.19 13.31
CA GLY A 133 -4.54 -24.07 13.11
C GLY A 133 -4.10 -22.75 13.69
N ASP A 134 -3.54 -22.80 14.90
CA ASP A 134 -3.03 -21.64 15.63
C ASP A 134 -2.19 -20.81 14.66
N LEU A 135 -2.73 -19.67 14.24
CA LEU A 135 -1.99 -18.73 13.43
C LEU A 135 -0.81 -18.28 14.29
N SER A 136 0.42 -18.47 13.79
CA SER A 136 1.61 -17.99 14.50
C SER A 136 1.44 -16.51 14.83
N ASP A 137 1.87 -16.13 16.03
CA ASP A 137 1.97 -14.71 16.39
C ASP A 137 2.84 -13.98 15.35
N PRO A 138 2.50 -12.73 15.00
CA PRO A 138 3.26 -11.95 14.03
C PRO A 138 4.71 -11.80 14.51
N ASP A 139 5.67 -11.95 13.59
CA ASP A 139 7.08 -11.74 13.92
C ASP A 139 7.26 -10.26 14.32
N PRO A 140 7.90 -9.94 15.46
CA PRO A 140 8.16 -8.56 15.84
C PRO A 140 8.99 -7.78 14.81
N ASN A 141 9.66 -8.48 13.88
CA ASN A 141 10.42 -7.90 12.77
C ASN A 141 9.65 -7.95 11.42
N GLU A 142 8.35 -8.23 11.44
CA GLU A 142 7.51 -8.21 10.24
C GLU A 142 7.22 -6.76 9.79
N ASP A 143 7.44 -6.49 8.51
CA ASP A 143 7.18 -5.19 7.89
C ASP A 143 5.67 -4.88 7.90
N VAL A 144 5.27 -3.75 8.48
CA VAL A 144 3.87 -3.31 8.47
C VAL A 144 3.60 -2.43 7.24
N TYR A 145 2.72 -2.90 6.36
CA TYR A 145 2.27 -2.15 5.20
C TYR A 145 1.10 -1.23 5.56
N VAL A 146 1.32 0.08 5.55
CA VAL A 146 0.30 1.08 5.87
C VAL A 146 -0.17 1.77 4.59
N SER A 147 -1.48 1.79 4.34
CA SER A 147 -2.05 2.50 3.20
C SER A 147 -1.92 4.01 3.38
N VAL A 148 -1.43 4.72 2.36
CA VAL A 148 -1.29 6.20 2.36
C VAL A 148 -2.64 6.83 2.05
N LYS A 149 -3.57 6.76 3.01
CA LYS A 149 -4.85 7.46 2.93
C LYS A 149 -4.65 8.95 3.22
N PRO A 150 -5.45 9.84 2.60
CA PRO A 150 -5.40 11.27 2.90
C PRO A 150 -5.53 11.59 4.38
N SER A 151 -6.38 10.87 5.13
CA SER A 151 -6.53 11.03 6.57
C SER A 151 -5.26 10.69 7.36
N PHE A 152 -4.60 9.58 7.01
CA PHE A 152 -3.34 9.18 7.65
C PHE A 152 -2.22 10.19 7.38
N LEU A 153 -2.11 10.68 6.15
CA LEU A 153 -1.11 11.68 5.80
C LEU A 153 -1.43 13.06 6.41
N ALA A 154 -2.72 13.40 6.56
CA ALA A 154 -3.18 14.64 7.17
C ALA A 154 -2.68 14.80 8.61
N ASP A 155 -2.81 13.75 9.43
CA ASP A 155 -2.33 13.77 10.83
C ASP A 155 -0.82 14.03 10.89
N ARG A 156 -0.07 13.41 9.96
CA ARG A 156 1.37 13.65 9.86
C ARG A 156 1.72 15.05 9.36
N LEU A 157 0.94 15.61 8.43
CA LEU A 157 1.13 16.96 7.92
C LEU A 157 0.83 18.02 8.98
N GLU A 158 -0.15 17.78 9.85
CA GLU A 158 -0.48 18.65 10.98
C GLU A 158 0.74 18.88 11.88
N GLU A 159 1.51 17.84 12.17
CA GLU A 159 2.76 17.93 12.93
C GLU A 159 3.88 18.71 12.19
N ILE A 160 3.94 18.58 10.85
CA ILE A 160 5.06 19.06 10.03
C ILE A 160 4.86 20.51 9.57
N ILE A 161 3.63 20.96 9.33
CA ILE A 161 3.30 22.32 8.89
C ILE A 161 4.02 23.41 9.72
N PRO A 162 3.95 23.43 11.06
CA PRO A 162 4.64 24.47 11.84
C PRO A 162 6.17 24.41 11.71
N ILE A 163 6.74 23.22 11.50
CA ILE A 163 8.17 23.02 11.32
C ILE A 163 8.62 23.62 9.98
N VAL A 164 7.93 23.27 8.89
CA VAL A 164 8.26 23.75 7.54
C VAL A 164 8.05 25.26 7.42
N GLN A 165 6.98 25.80 8.02
CA GLN A 165 6.78 27.25 8.11
C GLN A 165 7.98 27.97 8.77
N ASN A 166 8.52 27.41 9.86
CA ASN A 166 9.67 27.98 10.55
C ASN A 166 10.96 27.89 9.71
N VAL A 167 11.17 26.79 8.99
CA VAL A 167 12.33 26.60 8.10
C VAL A 167 12.29 27.59 6.93
N GLU A 168 11.16 27.69 6.24
CA GLU A 168 10.99 28.62 5.12
C GLU A 168 11.19 30.08 5.56
N ARG A 169 10.68 30.44 6.74
CA ARG A 169 10.85 31.80 7.31
C ARG A 169 12.31 32.13 7.58
N ARG A 170 13.14 31.15 7.99
CA ARG A 170 14.57 31.35 8.25
C ARG A 170 15.37 31.51 6.96
N GLY A 171 15.09 30.70 5.94
CA GLY A 171 15.81 30.74 4.66
C GLY A 171 15.71 32.09 3.93
N GLN A 172 14.64 32.85 4.15
CA GLN A 172 14.39 34.11 3.44
C GLN A 172 14.95 35.36 4.12
N ARG A 173 15.52 35.24 5.33
CA ARG A 173 16.11 36.39 6.05
C ARG A 173 17.24 37.08 5.28
N GLY A 174 17.85 36.41 4.30
CA GLY A 174 18.91 36.98 3.46
C GLY A 174 18.42 37.81 2.25
N SER A 175 17.18 37.69 1.79
CA SER A 175 16.82 38.14 0.42
C SER A 175 15.86 39.32 0.29
N GLN A 176 15.09 39.72 1.32
CA GLN A 176 14.36 41.01 1.44
C GLN A 176 13.24 40.84 2.48
N ALA A 177 13.48 41.35 3.69
CA ALA A 177 12.62 41.26 4.86
C ALA A 177 11.27 42.05 4.77
N LYS A 178 10.71 42.26 3.57
CA LYS A 178 9.51 43.10 3.37
C LYS A 178 8.24 42.34 2.98
N ARG A 179 8.28 41.01 2.82
CA ARG A 179 7.07 40.24 2.44
C ARG A 179 6.44 39.53 3.64
N GLY A 180 5.47 40.20 4.25
CA GLY A 180 4.29 39.62 4.92
C GLY A 180 4.51 38.87 6.24
N LEU A 181 3.69 39.22 7.25
CA LEU A 181 3.63 38.56 8.56
C LEU A 181 3.01 37.15 8.54
N TYR A 182 2.45 36.71 7.42
CA TYR A 182 1.72 35.45 7.31
C TYR A 182 2.23 34.66 6.10
N ARG A 183 3.24 33.83 6.34
CA ARG A 183 3.79 32.90 5.34
C ARG A 183 3.50 31.48 5.80
N GLY A 184 2.63 30.77 5.08
CA GLY A 184 2.31 29.38 5.34
C GLY A 184 3.40 28.43 4.81
N ALA A 185 3.20 27.12 4.99
CA ALA A 185 4.03 26.07 4.40
C ALA A 185 3.63 25.83 2.94
N SER A 186 4.60 25.70 2.04
CA SER A 186 4.30 25.27 0.66
C SER A 186 4.14 23.75 0.58
N SER A 187 3.27 23.24 -0.31
CA SER A 187 3.10 21.80 -0.54
C SER A 187 4.43 21.12 -0.93
N GLN A 188 5.25 21.81 -1.73
CA GLN A 188 6.59 21.35 -2.11
C GLN A 188 7.55 21.31 -0.92
N GLY A 189 7.52 22.30 -0.03
CA GLY A 189 8.32 22.32 1.20
C GLY A 189 7.93 21.20 2.16
N LEU A 190 6.63 20.90 2.28
CA LEU A 190 6.11 19.77 3.05
C LEU A 190 6.59 18.43 2.47
N LEU A 191 6.47 18.26 1.15
CA LEU A 191 6.95 17.05 0.46
C LEU A 191 8.47 16.88 0.62
N GLN A 192 9.24 17.95 0.49
CA GLN A 192 10.68 17.92 0.67
C GLN A 192 11.06 17.52 2.10
N TYR A 193 10.32 18.00 3.10
CA TYR A 193 10.54 17.63 4.49
C TYR A 193 10.22 16.15 4.72
N LEU A 194 9.08 15.66 4.19
CA LEU A 194 8.70 14.24 4.27
C LEU A 194 9.76 13.32 3.66
N LYS A 195 10.32 13.69 2.50
CA LYS A 195 11.39 12.94 1.83
C LYS A 195 12.73 12.93 2.57
N GLY A 196 12.85 13.66 3.68
CA GLY A 196 13.97 13.50 4.60
C GLY A 196 13.93 12.18 5.38
N ASP A 197 12.80 11.48 5.35
CA ASP A 197 12.58 10.18 5.97
C ASP A 197 12.30 9.15 4.86
N ASP A 198 13.09 8.07 4.84
CA ASP A 198 13.09 7.06 3.78
C ASP A 198 11.71 6.43 3.56
N ARG A 199 10.87 6.40 4.61
CA ARG A 199 9.50 5.86 4.56
C ARG A 199 8.61 6.60 3.59
N TRP A 200 8.87 7.88 3.32
CA TRP A 200 8.05 8.73 2.46
C TRP A 200 8.69 9.00 1.10
N THR A 201 9.74 8.27 0.73
CA THR A 201 10.51 8.47 -0.51
C THR A 201 9.62 8.52 -1.76
N PHE A 202 8.63 7.63 -1.83
CA PHE A 202 7.73 7.47 -2.97
C PHE A 202 6.44 8.27 -2.86
N VAL A 203 6.25 9.06 -1.80
CA VAL A 203 5.09 9.95 -1.74
C VAL A 203 5.19 11.04 -2.80
N HIS A 204 4.07 11.28 -3.47
CA HIS A 204 3.92 12.29 -4.51
C HIS A 204 3.30 13.58 -3.97
N VAL A 205 3.46 14.67 -4.71
CA VAL A 205 2.85 15.97 -4.36
C VAL A 205 1.33 15.88 -4.35
N ASP A 206 0.74 15.13 -5.27
CA ASP A 206 -0.72 14.95 -5.38
C ASP A 206 -1.32 14.34 -4.11
N SER A 207 -0.61 13.39 -3.48
CA SER A 207 -1.03 12.79 -2.21
C SER A 207 -0.99 13.80 -1.06
N VAL A 208 0.04 14.67 -1.04
CA VAL A 208 0.16 15.77 -0.06
C VAL A 208 -0.97 16.79 -0.25
N GLU A 209 -1.28 17.17 -1.49
CA GLU A 209 -2.39 18.08 -1.80
C GLU A 209 -3.74 17.49 -1.42
N ALA A 210 -3.97 16.21 -1.69
CA ALA A 210 -5.19 15.51 -1.28
C ALA A 210 -5.35 15.50 0.25
N ALA A 211 -4.27 15.26 0.99
CA ALA A 211 -4.29 15.29 2.46
C ALA A 211 -4.47 16.71 3.02
N LEU A 212 -3.90 17.74 2.40
CA LEU A 212 -4.11 19.14 2.78
C LEU A 212 -5.55 19.58 2.53
N LYS A 213 -6.14 19.14 1.42
CA LYS A 213 -7.57 19.35 1.14
C LYS A 213 -8.45 18.66 2.19
N TYR A 214 -8.08 17.44 2.61
CA TYR A 214 -8.76 16.75 3.70
C TYR A 214 -8.69 17.55 5.02
N LEU A 215 -7.53 18.13 5.37
CA LEU A 215 -7.41 19.03 6.53
C LEU A 215 -8.26 20.31 6.42
N GLU A 216 -8.43 20.84 5.20
CA GLU A 216 -9.30 22.00 4.94
C GLU A 216 -10.77 21.65 5.13
N GLU A 217 -11.21 20.51 4.61
CA GLU A 217 -12.57 19.99 4.76
C GLU A 217 -12.90 19.72 6.24
N ASP A 218 -11.93 19.25 7.03
CA ASP A 218 -12.03 19.08 8.49
C ASP A 218 -11.96 20.41 9.27
N GLY A 219 -11.61 21.53 8.62
CA GLY A 219 -11.42 22.83 9.26
C GLY A 219 -10.13 22.95 10.10
N ARG A 220 -9.22 21.97 10.03
CA ARG A 220 -7.95 21.93 10.75
C ARG A 220 -6.85 22.77 10.10
N ALA A 221 -6.94 22.98 8.78
CA ALA A 221 -6.01 23.83 8.05
C ALA A 221 -6.76 24.68 7.02
N TRP A 222 -6.09 25.70 6.48
CA TRP A 222 -6.62 26.54 5.42
C TRP A 222 -5.50 27.00 4.49
N MET A 223 -5.86 27.26 3.22
CA MET A 223 -4.92 27.75 2.21
C MET A 223 -4.97 29.29 2.12
N THR A 224 -3.80 29.91 2.24
CA THR A 224 -3.63 31.36 2.01
C THR A 224 -3.77 31.70 0.52
N PRO A 225 -4.08 32.96 0.15
CA PRO A 225 -4.14 33.41 -1.25
C PRO A 225 -2.85 33.18 -2.05
N ASN A 226 -1.72 32.95 -1.37
CA ASN A 226 -0.41 32.68 -1.96
C ASN A 226 -0.17 31.18 -2.22
N GLY A 227 -1.17 30.33 -2.03
CA GLY A 227 -1.04 28.87 -2.19
C GLY A 227 -0.21 28.21 -1.08
N GLN A 228 -0.20 28.80 0.12
CA GLN A 228 0.51 28.26 1.28
C GLN A 228 -0.45 27.86 2.39
N TRP A 229 -0.11 26.80 3.12
CA TRP A 229 -0.98 26.15 4.10
C TRP A 229 -0.65 26.60 5.54
N GLN A 230 -1.70 26.85 6.32
CA GLN A 230 -1.62 27.17 7.75
C GLN A 230 -2.63 26.34 8.53
N LEU A 231 -2.30 26.03 9.79
CA LEU A 231 -3.23 25.40 10.71
C LEU A 231 -4.24 26.43 11.22
N THR A 232 -5.47 25.98 11.43
CA THR A 232 -6.50 26.71 12.17
C THR A 232 -6.15 26.60 13.65
N VAL A 233 -5.93 27.75 14.31
CA VAL A 233 -5.61 27.83 15.75
C VAL A 233 -6.89 27.83 16.57
#